data_AF-A0A256XAZ0-F1
#
_entry.id   AF-A0A256XAZ0-F1
#
_cell.length_a   1.000
_cell.length_b   1.000
_cell.length_c   1.000
_cell.angle_alpha   90.00
_cell.angle_beta   90.00
_cell.angle_gamma   90.00
#
_symmetry.space_group_name_H-M   'P 1'
#
loop_
_entity.id
_entity.type
_entity.pdbx_description
1 polymer ?
#
loop_
_entity_poly.entity_id
_entity_poly.type
_entity_poly.pdbx_seq_one_letter_code
_entity_poly.pdbx_strand_id
1 'polypeptide(L)'
;MGRITNSFRIKLDEAVARLKSELYSLLVDKNRRKAFEKVVKSWYEEANAIGAFSQPYIYGSLAIFSAIDLQAQIDELRREIKELRMKVNGGRLDNRPEDKE
;
A
#
# COMPACT_ATOMS: atom_id res chain seq x y z
N MET A 1 -23.93 12.96 22.61
CA MET A 1 -22.67 13.67 22.90
C MET A 1 -21.59 13.08 22.00
N GLY A 2 -21.22 13.81 20.95
CA GLY A 2 -20.43 13.32 19.82
C GLY A 2 -19.04 12.86 20.25
N ARG A 3 -18.68 11.63 19.84
CA ARG A 3 -17.33 11.10 20.04
C ARG A 3 -16.33 12.06 19.39
N ILE A 4 -15.37 12.49 20.20
CA ILE A 4 -14.24 13.33 19.84
C ILE A 4 -13.34 12.55 18.86
N THR A 5 -13.73 12.45 17.60
CA THR A 5 -12.93 11.89 16.50
C THR A 5 -11.84 12.84 16.01
N ASN A 6 -11.80 14.08 16.51
CA ASN A 6 -10.79 15.08 16.14
C ASN A 6 -9.37 14.76 16.64
N SER A 7 -9.20 13.91 17.65
CA SER A 7 -7.87 13.71 18.27
C SER A 7 -6.88 12.93 17.40
N PHE A 8 -7.34 12.00 16.57
CA PHE A 8 -6.44 11.17 15.77
C PHE A 8 -5.97 11.88 14.51
N ARG A 9 -6.84 12.59 13.79
CA ARG A 9 -6.45 13.31 12.56
C ARG A 9 -5.37 14.35 12.83
N ILE A 10 -5.48 15.10 13.93
CA ILE A 10 -4.46 16.06 14.35
C ILE A 10 -3.11 15.35 14.59
N LYS A 11 -3.12 14.22 15.32
CA LYS A 11 -1.91 13.43 15.55
C LYS A 11 -1.32 12.88 14.25
N LEU A 12 -2.18 12.46 13.31
CA LEU A 12 -1.76 11.99 11.99
C LEU A 12 -1.10 13.11 11.20
N ASP A 13 -1.70 14.30 11.18
CA ASP A 13 -1.14 15.49 10.52
C ASP A 13 0.23 15.85 11.09
N GLU A 14 0.36 15.88 12.42
CA GLU A 14 1.65 16.12 13.11
C GLU A 14 2.69 15.05 12.75
N ALA A 15 2.30 13.78 12.77
CA ALA A 15 3.19 12.68 12.43
C ALA A 15 3.65 12.74 10.96
N VAL A 16 2.75 13.03 10.03
CA VAL A 16 3.04 13.16 8.60
C VAL A 16 3.92 14.39 8.35
N ALA A 17 3.63 15.53 8.97
CA ALA A 17 4.45 16.73 8.85
C ALA A 17 5.89 16.47 9.30
N ARG A 18 6.06 15.76 10.43
CA ARG A 18 7.38 15.35 10.92
C ARG A 18 8.09 14.39 9.98
N LEU A 19 7.40 13.38 9.45
CA LEU A 19 7.98 12.48 8.47
C LEU A 19 8.38 13.21 7.18
N LYS A 20 7.61 14.23 6.77
CA LYS A 20 7.93 15.04 5.60
C LYS A 20 9.18 15.90 5.81
N SER A 21 9.32 16.52 6.99
CA SER A 21 10.48 17.36 7.29
C SER A 21 11.74 16.55 7.57
N GLU A 22 11.65 15.47 8.34
CA GLU A 22 12.82 14.73 8.85
C GLU A 22 13.25 13.58 7.95
N LEU A 23 12.33 12.95 7.20
CA LEU A 23 12.64 11.76 6.38
C LEU A 23 12.48 12.00 4.89
N TYR A 24 11.33 12.51 4.44
CA TYR A 24 11.03 12.69 3.01
C TYR A 24 12.03 13.63 2.33
N SER A 25 12.42 14.71 3.01
CA SER A 25 13.43 15.67 2.54
C SER A 25 14.79 15.01 2.24
N LEU A 26 15.14 13.95 2.97
CA LEU A 26 16.40 13.22 2.84
C LEU A 26 16.36 12.12 1.77
N LEU A 27 15.17 11.73 1.28
CA LEU A 27 15.06 10.71 0.24
C LEU A 27 15.60 11.27 -1.09
N VAL A 28 16.64 10.66 -1.66
CA VAL A 28 17.17 11.06 -2.99
C VAL A 28 16.40 10.36 -4.11
N ASP A 29 15.99 9.11 -3.90
CA ASP A 29 15.33 8.28 -4.89
C ASP A 29 13.87 8.74 -5.14
N LYS A 30 13.56 9.07 -6.41
CA LYS A 30 12.23 9.53 -6.84
C LYS A 30 11.14 8.47 -6.65
N ASN A 31 11.46 7.19 -6.84
CA ASN A 31 10.52 6.09 -6.62
C ASN A 31 10.22 5.93 -5.13
N ARG A 32 11.22 6.08 -4.25
CA ARG A 32 11.00 6.07 -2.80
C ARG A 32 10.12 7.24 -2.34
N ARG A 33 10.32 8.44 -2.90
CA ARG A 33 9.43 9.60 -2.65
C ARG A 33 7.99 9.34 -3.09
N LYS A 34 7.80 8.77 -4.28
CA LYS A 34 6.46 8.39 -4.76
C LYS A 34 5.81 7.33 -3.86
N ALA A 35 6.58 6.34 -3.41
CA ALA A 35 6.08 5.32 -2.47
C ALA A 35 5.66 5.94 -1.14
N PHE A 36 6.45 6.89 -0.61
CA PHE A 36 6.09 7.62 0.60
C PHE A 36 4.76 8.36 0.46
N GLU A 37 4.56 9.13 -0.62
CA GLU A 37 3.29 9.86 -0.84
C GLU A 37 2.10 8.90 -0.98
N LYS A 38 2.28 7.73 -1.60
CA LYS A 38 1.23 6.70 -1.69
C LYS A 38 0.85 6.16 -0.30
N VAL A 39 1.84 5.84 0.53
CA VAL A 39 1.62 5.35 1.89
C VAL A 39 0.95 6.41 2.76
N VAL A 40 1.37 7.67 2.66
CA VAL A 40 0.70 8.78 3.37
C VAL A 40 -0.76 8.89 2.94
N LYS A 41 -1.04 8.78 1.65
CA LYS A 41 -2.41 8.81 1.15
C LYS A 41 -3.26 7.69 1.75
N SER A 42 -2.77 6.45 1.80
CA SER A 42 -3.54 5.33 2.35
C SER A 42 -3.81 5.48 3.85
N TRP A 43 -2.88 6.09 4.60
CA TRP A 43 -3.13 6.44 6.01
C TRP A 43 -4.29 7.42 6.21
N TYR A 44 -4.44 8.41 5.32
CA TYR A 44 -5.54 9.36 5.40
C TYR A 44 -6.88 8.75 4.99
N GLU A 45 -6.88 7.89 3.98
CA GLU A 45 -8.08 7.16 3.53
C GLU A 45 -8.63 6.26 4.65
N GLU A 46 -7.74 5.59 5.40
CA GLU A 46 -8.11 4.70 6.49
C GLU A 46 -7.94 5.32 7.89
N ALA A 47 -7.86 6.66 8.00
CA ALA A 47 -7.60 7.35 9.25
C ALA A 47 -8.60 7.01 10.37
N ASN A 48 -9.85 6.72 10.00
CA ASN A 48 -10.88 6.29 10.95
C ASN A 48 -10.61 4.89 11.52
N ALA A 49 -10.21 3.94 10.66
CA ALA A 49 -9.89 2.57 11.07
C ALA A 49 -8.62 2.55 11.93
N ILE A 50 -7.59 3.29 11.50
CA ILE A 50 -6.33 3.41 12.25
C ILE A 50 -6.57 4.12 13.59
N GLY A 51 -7.40 5.17 13.61
CA GLY A 51 -7.74 5.89 14.85
C GLY A 51 -8.56 5.08 15.85
N ALA A 52 -9.30 4.06 15.39
CA ALA A 52 -10.01 3.13 16.26
C ALA A 52 -9.09 2.04 16.85
N PHE A 53 -7.88 1.87 16.30
CA PHE A 53 -6.91 0.90 16.80
C PHE A 53 -6.29 1.40 18.11
N SER A 54 -6.53 0.66 19.20
CA SER A 54 -6.14 1.02 20.58
C SER A 54 -4.64 0.97 20.88
N GLN A 55 -3.77 1.20 19.90
CA GLN A 55 -2.32 1.29 20.11
C GLN A 55 -1.92 2.70 20.55
N PRO A 56 -1.08 2.85 21.60
CA PRO A 56 -0.64 4.15 22.08
C PRO A 56 0.37 4.83 21.16
N TYR A 57 1.07 4.06 20.31
CA TYR A 57 2.13 4.55 19.43
C TYR A 57 1.64 4.73 18.00
N ILE A 58 1.49 6.00 17.57
CA ILE A 58 0.98 6.32 16.23
C ILE A 58 1.83 5.71 15.11
N TYR A 59 3.17 5.80 15.18
CA TYR A 59 4.03 5.21 14.17
C TYR A 59 3.92 3.68 14.09
N GLY A 60 3.62 3.02 15.22
CA GLY A 60 3.33 1.59 15.25
C GLY A 60 2.05 1.26 14.49
N SER A 61 0.97 2.00 14.74
CA SER A 61 -0.29 1.85 14.01
C SER A 61 -0.11 2.07 12.50
N LEU A 62 0.60 3.14 12.12
CA LEU A 62 0.89 3.45 10.72
C LEU A 62 1.75 2.37 10.06
N ALA A 63 2.77 1.85 10.75
CA ALA A 63 3.63 0.79 10.21
C ALA A 63 2.87 -0.52 10.01
N ILE A 64 2.05 -0.94 10.98
CA ILE A 64 1.21 -2.14 10.86
C ILE A 64 0.24 -1.99 9.69
N PHE A 65 -0.45 -0.85 9.61
CA PHE A 65 -1.37 -0.58 8.52
C PHE A 65 -0.66 -0.60 7.15
N SER A 66 0.50 0.05 7.03
CA SER A 66 1.31 0.01 5.80
C SER A 66 1.72 -1.41 5.41
N ALA A 67 2.03 -2.27 6.38
CA ALA A 67 2.38 -3.66 6.10
C ALA A 67 1.18 -4.46 5.54
N ILE A 68 -0.03 -4.21 6.08
CA ILE A 68 -1.27 -4.81 5.57
C ILE A 68 -1.56 -4.33 4.15
N ASP A 69 -1.45 -3.02 3.90
CA ASP A 69 -1.64 -2.40 2.57
C ASP A 69 -0.64 -2.96 1.54
N LEU A 70 0.64 -3.09 1.92
CA LEU A 70 1.66 -3.72 1.08
C LEU A 70 1.34 -5.19 0.77
N GLN A 71 0.85 -5.96 1.75
CA GLN A 71 0.45 -7.35 1.54
C GLN A 71 -0.71 -7.44 0.54
N ALA A 72 -1.71 -6.56 0.66
CA ALA A 72 -2.83 -6.49 -0.29
C ALA A 72 -2.36 -6.16 -1.71
N GLN A 73 -1.49 -5.16 -1.87
CA GLN A 73 -0.91 -4.78 -3.18
C GLN A 73 -0.08 -5.92 -3.79
N ILE A 74 0.67 -6.67 -2.97
CA ILE A 74 1.43 -7.85 -3.44
C ILE A 74 0.49 -8.93 -3.95
N ASP A 75 -0.60 -9.21 -3.24
CA ASP A 75 -1.54 -10.25 -3.62
C ASP A 75 -2.34 -9.87 -4.88
N GLU A 76 -2.70 -8.59 -5.04
CA GLU A 76 -3.28 -8.05 -6.27
C GLU A 76 -2.31 -8.20 -7.46
N LEU A 77 -1.06 -7.77 -7.31
CA LEU A 77 -0.03 -7.90 -8.36
C LEU A 77 0.22 -9.37 -8.74
N ARG A 78 0.24 -10.29 -7.75
CA ARG A 78 0.38 -11.74 -8.01
C ARG A 78 -0.80 -12.27 -8.80
N ARG A 79 -2.02 -11.81 -8.50
CA ARG A 79 -3.22 -12.18 -9.24
C ARG A 79 -3.16 -11.68 -10.68
N GLU A 80 -2.83 -10.40 -10.89
CA GLU A 80 -2.68 -9.83 -12.23
C GLU A 80 -1.62 -10.56 -13.07
N ILE A 81 -0.46 -10.87 -12.48
CA ILE A 81 0.60 -11.65 -13.14
C ILE A 81 0.08 -13.03 -13.52
N LYS A 82 -0.68 -13.71 -12.65
CA LYS A 82 -1.27 -15.02 -12.94
C LYS A 82 -2.23 -14.93 -14.12
N GLU A 83 -3.11 -13.93 -14.14
CA GLU A 83 -4.08 -13.69 -15.21
C GLU A 83 -3.40 -13.38 -16.55
N LEU A 84 -2.38 -12.52 -16.55
CA LEU A 84 -1.58 -12.22 -17.75
C LEU A 84 -0.84 -13.46 -18.27
N ARG A 85 -0.25 -14.27 -17.38
CA ARG A 85 0.40 -15.53 -17.77
C ARG A 85 -0.59 -16.52 -18.39
N MET A 86 -1.81 -16.62 -17.85
CA MET A 86 -2.85 -17.47 -18.44
C MET A 86 -3.26 -16.98 -19.84
N LYS A 87 -3.38 -15.67 -20.06
CA LYS A 87 -3.68 -15.10 -21.40
C LYS A 87 -2.56 -15.36 -22.41
N VAL A 88 -1.30 -15.21 -21.99
CA VAL A 88 -0.13 -15.39 -22.87
C VAL A 88 0.13 -16.88 -23.16
N ASN A 89 0.00 -17.76 -22.16
CA ASN A 89 0.23 -19.20 -22.34
C ASN A 89 -0.98 -19.93 -22.92
N GLY A 90 -2.20 -19.49 -22.62
CA GLY A 90 -3.43 -20.00 -23.23
C GLY A 90 -3.54 -19.69 -24.72
N GLY A 91 -2.82 -18.68 -25.23
CA GLY A 91 -2.69 -18.40 -26.66
C GLY A 91 -1.57 -19.18 -27.37
N ARG A 92 -0.78 -19.98 -26.63
CA ARG A 92 0.42 -20.67 -27.16
C ARG A 92 0.25 -22.18 -27.33
N LEU A 93 -0.95 -22.71 -27.08
CA LEU A 93 -1.21 -24.15 -26.99
C LEU A 93 -1.79 -24.81 -28.25
N ASP A 94 -1.90 -24.14 -29.40
CA ASP A 94 -2.59 -24.75 -30.56
C ASP A 94 -1.96 -24.44 -31.92
N ASN A 95 -0.64 -24.51 -32.05
CA ASN A 95 0.05 -24.40 -33.35
C ASN A 95 1.31 -25.28 -33.41
N ARG A 96 1.20 -26.54 -32.97
CA ARG A 96 2.19 -27.54 -33.35
C ARG A 96 1.48 -28.55 -34.25
N PRO A 97 1.78 -28.58 -35.57
CA PRO A 97 1.27 -29.66 -36.40
C PRO A 97 1.80 -30.97 -35.81
N GLU A 98 0.89 -31.90 -35.52
CA GLU A 98 1.27 -33.27 -35.19
C GLU A 98 1.81 -33.91 -36.47
N ASP A 99 3.13 -33.87 -36.63
CA ASP A 99 3.83 -34.70 -37.61
C ASP A 99 3.58 -36.16 -37.23
N LYS A 100 2.65 -36.78 -37.96
CA LYS A 100 2.43 -38.22 -37.96
C LYS A 100 3.49 -38.84 -38.86
N GLU A 101 4.40 -39.59 -38.25
CA GLU A 101 5.14 -40.68 -38.92
C GLU A 101 4.57 -42.03 -38.47
#